data_AF-A0A6U5KI76-F1
#
_entry.id   AF-A0A6U5KI76-F1
#
_cell.length_a   1.000
_cell.length_b   1.000
_cell.length_c   1.000
_cell.angle_alpha   90.00
_cell.angle_beta   90.00
_cell.angle_gamma   90.00
#
_symmetry.space_group_name_H-M   'P 1'
#
loop_
_entity.id
_entity.type
_entity.pdbx_description
1 polymer ?
#
loop_
_entity_poly.entity_id
_entity_poly.type
_entity_poly.pdbx_seq_one_letter_code
_entity_poly.pdbx_strand_id
1 'polypeptide(L)'
;TIMAMRVLLPVLAVLVGVDAHGSMVMPPARNSIDSEEPAWSNGKHPETGVIEPYNCRCTNGTDVCNNGQSCFWFSNGCTPGCSTCDGNGNRYPNFDHCPDEHKELKPADMLLKEYWTGDPTWPEHTSYDIFKFNPWRAPGKAPVFDSCGMAGGRWTEAFNAAAFNTTSFAKMGDLGTAVLKPRPTGTVWKRGGTAKTRWQLTANHGGGYIYRLCPAGSVLNEACFQKTQLRWATSTHVLRFASASRDMLINATDVTRGGGLGWRLNPFPDVRKDPCDYNVTLHDGPGHHCAWMHCPGCGPPLFAADESCPDICSKHYPGTPDGRTPSLPFPDPVPGTDTHAFSVEDTVLVPKDLAPGEYVLSWRWDCEHSSQVWNSCADITIE
;
A
#
# COMPACT_ATOMS: atom_id res chain seq x y z
N THR A 1 29.57 -53.35 11.17
CA THR A 1 29.04 -52.33 10.24
C THR A 1 28.58 -51.14 11.05
N ILE A 2 29.18 -49.96 10.86
CA ILE A 2 28.91 -48.78 11.69
C ILE A 2 27.63 -48.10 11.20
N MET A 3 26.65 -47.95 12.08
CA MET A 3 25.40 -47.23 11.78
C MET A 3 25.66 -45.73 11.82
N ALA A 4 25.63 -45.07 10.66
CA ALA A 4 25.83 -43.62 10.58
C ALA A 4 24.59 -42.88 11.10
N MET A 5 24.70 -42.28 12.28
CA MET A 5 23.67 -41.46 12.90
C MET A 5 23.54 -40.13 12.13
N ARG A 6 22.50 -39.99 11.29
CA ARG A 6 22.24 -38.76 10.55
C ARG A 6 21.73 -37.67 11.51
N VAL A 7 22.58 -36.70 11.80
CA VAL A 7 22.18 -35.45 12.46
C VAL A 7 21.35 -34.64 11.49
N LEU A 8 20.05 -34.51 11.76
CA LEU A 8 19.19 -33.53 11.11
C LEU A 8 19.57 -32.14 11.65
N LEU A 9 20.20 -31.31 10.83
CA LEU A 9 20.21 -29.87 11.10
C LEU A 9 18.78 -29.34 10.99
N PRO A 10 18.33 -28.47 11.90
CA PRO A 10 17.10 -27.73 11.69
C PRO A 10 17.31 -26.78 10.51
N VAL A 11 16.55 -27.00 9.44
CA VAL A 11 16.41 -25.99 8.38
C VAL A 11 15.66 -24.84 9.02
N LEU A 12 16.37 -23.74 9.26
CA LEU A 12 15.77 -22.49 9.71
C LEU A 12 14.83 -22.01 8.59
N ALA A 13 13.52 -22.23 8.77
CA ALA A 13 12.53 -21.73 7.84
C ALA A 13 12.60 -20.20 7.89
N VAL A 14 13.13 -19.59 6.83
CA VAL A 14 12.96 -18.16 6.59
C VAL A 14 11.48 -17.97 6.34
N LEU A 15 10.77 -17.45 7.34
CA LEU A 15 9.40 -16.99 7.20
C LEU A 15 9.43 -15.85 6.20
N VAL A 16 8.99 -16.13 4.98
CA VAL A 16 8.76 -15.10 3.96
C VAL A 16 7.46 -14.42 4.35
N GLY A 17 7.55 -13.30 5.06
CA GLY A 17 6.40 -12.53 5.50
C GLY A 17 5.57 -12.06 4.32
N VAL A 18 4.25 -12.01 4.50
CA VAL A 18 3.32 -11.51 3.48
C VAL A 18 3.23 -9.99 3.65
N ASP A 19 4.21 -9.33 3.05
CA ASP A 19 4.58 -7.94 3.24
C ASP A 19 3.47 -6.92 2.83
N ALA A 20 3.17 -5.89 3.65
CA ALA A 20 2.02 -5.00 3.36
C ALA A 20 2.00 -3.52 3.85
N HIS A 21 3.01 -2.64 3.61
CA HIS A 21 2.92 -1.20 3.97
C HIS A 21 3.72 -0.19 3.12
N GLY A 22 3.35 1.09 3.25
CA GLY A 22 4.10 2.24 2.72
C GLY A 22 3.75 3.55 3.43
N SER A 23 4.68 4.51 3.50
CA SER A 23 4.44 5.80 4.17
C SER A 23 5.28 6.96 3.64
N MET A 24 4.80 8.20 3.81
CA MET A 24 5.58 9.42 3.53
C MET A 24 6.67 9.60 4.59
N VAL A 25 7.93 9.82 4.16
CA VAL A 25 9.10 10.08 5.03
C VAL A 25 9.61 11.53 4.93
N MET A 26 9.30 12.24 3.85
CA MET A 26 9.62 13.66 3.67
C MET A 26 8.47 14.39 2.95
N PRO A 27 7.90 15.46 3.53
CA PRO A 27 8.19 16.02 4.86
C PRO A 27 7.84 15.04 5.99
N PRO A 28 8.38 15.23 7.23
CA PRO A 28 8.04 14.39 8.37
C PRO A 28 6.52 14.39 8.62
N ALA A 29 5.90 13.22 8.54
CA ALA A 29 4.46 13.08 8.71
C ALA A 29 4.06 13.31 10.18
N ARG A 30 2.80 13.72 10.39
CA ARG A 30 2.11 13.59 11.68
C ARG A 30 1.97 12.11 12.07
N ASN A 31 1.80 11.23 11.08
CA ASN A 31 1.71 9.78 11.24
C ASN A 31 2.98 9.15 11.84
N SER A 32 4.12 9.85 11.78
CA SER A 32 5.35 9.45 12.44
C SER A 32 5.59 10.13 13.79
N ILE A 33 4.57 10.71 14.45
CA ILE A 33 4.74 11.35 15.76
C ILE A 33 5.25 10.38 16.84
N ASP A 34 4.97 9.08 16.73
CA ASP A 34 5.52 8.06 17.64
C ASP A 34 7.05 8.05 17.66
N SER A 35 7.71 8.53 16.59
CA SER A 35 9.17 8.67 16.50
C SER A 35 9.80 9.62 17.53
N GLU A 36 8.99 10.34 18.30
CA GLU A 36 9.40 11.12 19.48
C GLU A 36 9.53 10.25 20.75
N GLU A 37 8.99 9.02 20.78
CA GLU A 37 9.06 8.12 21.94
C GLU A 37 10.38 7.31 22.00
N PRO A 38 10.90 6.98 23.20
CA PRO A 38 12.12 6.18 23.35
C PRO A 38 12.09 4.77 22.71
N ALA A 39 10.90 4.22 22.44
CA ALA A 39 10.72 2.91 21.82
C ALA A 39 10.83 2.93 20.28
N TRP A 40 10.50 4.06 19.66
CA TRP A 40 10.38 4.24 18.20
C TRP A 40 11.39 5.25 17.62
N SER A 41 12.12 5.95 18.49
CA SER A 41 13.12 6.94 18.13
C SER A 41 14.48 6.30 17.78
N ASN A 42 15.31 7.05 17.05
CA ASN A 42 16.70 6.69 16.72
C ASN A 42 16.82 5.40 15.88
N GLY A 43 15.89 5.18 14.95
CA GLY A 43 15.89 4.00 14.06
C GLY A 43 15.43 2.71 14.72
N LYS A 44 14.72 2.80 15.85
CA LYS A 44 14.05 1.66 16.46
C LYS A 44 12.69 1.46 15.80
N HIS A 45 12.46 0.24 15.32
CA HIS A 45 11.19 -0.17 14.73
C HIS A 45 10.82 -1.51 15.39
N PRO A 46 10.30 -1.50 16.62
CA PRO A 46 9.82 -2.72 17.26
C PRO A 46 8.67 -3.36 16.46
N GLU A 47 8.50 -4.66 16.64
CA GLU A 47 7.39 -5.39 16.05
C GLU A 47 6.05 -4.94 16.63
N THR A 48 5.02 -5.02 15.78
CA THR A 48 3.68 -4.49 15.98
C THR A 48 2.66 -5.58 15.67
N GLY A 49 1.71 -5.78 16.58
CA GLY A 49 0.74 -6.86 16.51
C GLY A 49 1.22 -8.19 17.12
N VAL A 50 0.27 -9.08 17.33
CA VAL A 50 0.40 -10.42 17.91
C VAL A 50 -0.03 -11.50 16.92
N ILE A 51 -0.98 -11.20 16.02
CA ILE A 51 -1.47 -12.10 14.97
C ILE A 51 -0.43 -12.25 13.86
N GLU A 52 0.15 -11.12 13.43
CA GLU A 52 1.21 -11.07 12.42
C GLU A 52 2.20 -9.94 12.77
N PRO A 53 3.23 -10.23 13.59
CA PRO A 53 4.19 -9.23 14.04
C PRO A 53 4.95 -8.57 12.88
N TYR A 54 4.87 -7.25 12.77
CA TYR A 54 5.49 -6.49 11.68
C TYR A 54 6.20 -5.22 12.17
N ASN A 55 7.20 -4.69 11.43
CA ASN A 55 7.91 -3.47 11.82
C ASN A 55 7.98 -2.42 10.69
N CYS A 56 7.80 -1.14 11.05
CA CYS A 56 7.96 -0.01 10.12
C CYS A 56 9.41 0.41 9.91
N ARG A 57 10.33 -0.54 9.69
CA ARG A 57 11.72 -0.19 9.35
C ARG A 57 11.72 0.68 8.11
N CYS A 58 12.52 1.75 8.12
CA CYS A 58 12.54 2.67 7.00
C CYS A 58 13.95 3.20 6.73
N THR A 59 14.08 3.88 5.60
CA THR A 59 15.24 4.71 5.25
C THR A 59 14.73 6.03 4.66
N ASN A 60 15.46 7.12 4.90
CA ASN A 60 15.20 8.40 4.26
C ASN A 60 16.23 8.67 3.15
N GLY A 61 17.11 7.71 2.86
CA GLY A 61 18.11 7.84 1.79
C GLY A 61 19.20 8.89 2.05
N THR A 62 19.44 9.22 3.32
CA THR A 62 20.61 9.99 3.78
C THR A 62 21.06 9.50 5.15
N ASP A 63 20.09 9.26 6.04
CA ASP A 63 20.30 8.91 7.44
C ASP A 63 19.35 7.79 7.88
N VAL A 64 19.58 7.30 9.11
CA VAL A 64 18.65 6.43 9.83
C VAL A 64 17.29 7.12 9.92
N CYS A 65 16.28 6.47 9.35
CA CYS A 65 14.93 7.02 9.25
C CYS A 65 14.20 6.93 10.59
N ASN A 66 13.49 8.01 10.94
CA ASN A 66 12.75 8.12 12.19
C ASN A 66 11.25 8.30 11.90
N ASN A 67 10.61 7.30 11.27
CA ASN A 67 9.21 7.38 10.86
C ASN A 67 8.21 6.68 11.81
N GLY A 68 8.66 6.19 12.98
CA GLY A 68 7.77 5.60 13.99
C GLY A 68 6.87 4.50 13.42
N GLN A 69 5.55 4.60 13.67
CA GLN A 69 4.52 3.71 13.11
C GLN A 69 3.80 4.30 11.88
N SER A 70 4.42 5.23 11.14
CA SER A 70 3.78 5.85 9.96
C SER A 70 3.31 4.85 8.91
N CYS A 71 4.00 3.71 8.80
CA CYS A 71 3.62 2.62 7.89
C CYS A 71 2.41 1.83 8.39
N PHE A 72 1.80 2.13 9.54
CA PHE A 72 0.54 1.53 9.97
C PHE A 72 -0.64 2.51 9.87
N TRP A 73 -0.61 3.49 8.96
CA TRP A 73 -1.73 4.43 8.73
C TRP A 73 -2.36 4.27 7.34
N PHE A 74 -3.53 3.64 7.30
CA PHE A 74 -4.20 3.23 6.05
C PHE A 74 -5.70 3.05 6.27
N SER A 75 -6.40 2.60 5.24
CA SER A 75 -7.78 2.12 5.31
C SER A 75 -7.88 0.76 4.62
N ASN A 76 -8.40 -0.25 5.32
CA ASN A 76 -8.64 -1.59 4.78
C ASN A 76 -10.05 -1.75 4.23
N GLY A 77 -10.21 -2.54 3.17
CA GLY A 77 -11.53 -2.95 2.68
C GLY A 77 -12.27 -1.87 1.89
N CYS A 78 -11.52 -1.10 1.11
CA CYS A 78 -11.99 0.08 0.40
C CYS A 78 -12.17 -0.23 -1.10
N THR A 79 -13.41 -0.49 -1.53
CA THR A 79 -13.72 -0.66 -2.97
C THR A 79 -14.21 0.66 -3.58
N PRO A 80 -13.68 1.09 -4.75
CA PRO A 80 -14.24 2.18 -5.53
C PRO A 80 -15.72 1.96 -5.87
N GLY A 81 -16.57 2.92 -5.51
CA GLY A 81 -18.03 2.83 -5.65
C GLY A 81 -18.77 2.65 -4.31
N CYS A 82 -18.10 2.19 -3.25
CA CYS A 82 -18.67 2.07 -1.91
C CYS A 82 -18.82 3.41 -1.19
N SER A 83 -19.73 3.49 -0.21
CA SER A 83 -19.85 4.67 0.66
C SER A 83 -18.78 4.72 1.75
N THR A 84 -18.37 3.55 2.27
CA THR A 84 -17.35 3.39 3.32
C THR A 84 -16.48 2.16 3.03
N CYS A 85 -15.33 2.06 3.69
CA CYS A 85 -14.58 0.80 3.74
C CYS A 85 -15.15 -0.12 4.84
N ASP A 86 -15.08 -1.44 4.68
CA ASP A 86 -15.60 -2.41 5.67
C ASP A 86 -14.58 -2.79 6.77
N GLY A 87 -13.30 -2.45 6.58
CA GLY A 87 -12.20 -2.78 7.50
C GLY A 87 -11.59 -4.16 7.31
N ASN A 88 -11.88 -4.82 6.18
CA ASN A 88 -11.40 -6.14 5.81
C ASN A 88 -10.30 -6.02 4.75
N GLY A 89 -9.03 -6.08 5.18
CA GLY A 89 -7.88 -5.77 4.32
C GLY A 89 -7.32 -6.93 3.50
N ASN A 90 -7.92 -8.13 3.64
CA ASN A 90 -7.40 -9.33 3.03
C ASN A 90 -7.44 -9.21 1.50
N ARG A 91 -6.43 -9.76 0.82
CA ARG A 91 -6.38 -9.84 -0.64
C ARG A 91 -7.33 -10.93 -1.14
N TYR A 92 -8.63 -10.70 -0.94
CA TYR A 92 -9.67 -11.49 -1.54
C TYR A 92 -9.75 -11.13 -3.02
N PRO A 93 -9.58 -12.12 -3.91
CA PRO A 93 -9.72 -11.88 -5.34
C PRO A 93 -11.17 -11.56 -5.70
N ASN A 94 -11.36 -10.67 -6.68
CA ASN A 94 -12.64 -10.34 -7.28
C ASN A 94 -13.71 -9.94 -6.23
N PHE A 95 -13.28 -9.37 -5.10
CA PHE A 95 -14.14 -9.09 -3.95
C PHE A 95 -14.59 -7.64 -3.90
N ASP A 96 -15.90 -7.43 -3.95
CA ASP A 96 -16.54 -6.15 -3.66
C ASP A 96 -16.81 -6.05 -2.15
N HIS A 97 -16.32 -5.00 -1.52
CA HIS A 97 -16.54 -4.75 -0.08
C HIS A 97 -17.93 -4.16 0.24
N CYS A 98 -18.79 -3.88 -0.75
CA CYS A 98 -20.13 -3.33 -0.52
C CYS A 98 -21.21 -3.75 -1.56
N PRO A 99 -21.37 -5.05 -1.89
CA PRO A 99 -22.16 -5.52 -3.04
C PRO A 99 -23.64 -5.08 -3.03
N ASP A 100 -24.22 -4.82 -1.86
CA ASP A 100 -25.61 -4.35 -1.73
C ASP A 100 -25.80 -2.84 -2.01
N GLU A 101 -24.73 -2.04 -1.97
CA GLU A 101 -24.77 -0.58 -2.18
C GLU A 101 -23.76 -0.05 -3.21
N HIS A 102 -23.01 -0.94 -3.87
CA HIS A 102 -21.96 -0.60 -4.82
C HIS A 102 -22.49 0.28 -5.97
N LYS A 103 -21.78 1.37 -6.23
CA LYS A 103 -22.11 2.30 -7.31
C LYS A 103 -21.16 2.08 -8.47
N GLU A 104 -21.71 1.49 -9.52
CA GLU A 104 -21.06 1.36 -10.83
C GLU A 104 -20.39 2.67 -11.26
N LEU A 105 -19.10 2.56 -11.53
CA LEU A 105 -18.27 3.70 -11.91
C LEU A 105 -18.39 3.97 -13.41
N LYS A 106 -18.26 5.25 -13.78
CA LYS A 106 -18.27 5.62 -15.19
C LYS A 106 -16.97 5.12 -15.84
N PRO A 107 -16.97 4.72 -17.12
CA PRO A 107 -15.73 4.36 -17.83
C PRO A 107 -14.64 5.46 -17.80
N ALA A 108 -15.04 6.73 -17.68
CA ALA A 108 -14.13 7.85 -17.53
C ALA A 108 -13.48 7.98 -16.14
N ASP A 109 -14.00 7.26 -15.13
CA ASP A 109 -13.47 7.16 -13.77
C ASP A 109 -12.59 5.90 -13.58
N MET A 110 -12.57 4.97 -14.55
CA MET A 110 -11.76 3.75 -14.52
C MET A 110 -10.34 3.97 -15.07
N LEU A 111 -9.37 3.23 -14.52
CA LEU A 111 -7.98 3.26 -14.96
C LEU A 111 -7.75 2.40 -16.22
N LEU A 112 -7.06 2.94 -17.22
CA LEU A 112 -6.68 2.19 -18.41
C LEU A 112 -5.66 1.09 -18.10
N LYS A 113 -5.79 -0.04 -18.79
CA LYS A 113 -4.95 -1.24 -18.61
C LYS A 113 -3.44 -1.04 -18.72
N GLU A 114 -2.97 -0.03 -19.44
CA GLU A 114 -1.54 0.29 -19.51
C GLU A 114 -0.93 0.87 -18.21
N TYR A 115 -1.78 1.28 -17.26
CA TYR A 115 -1.37 1.77 -15.95
C TYR A 115 -1.61 0.74 -14.84
N TRP A 116 -1.97 -0.50 -15.20
CA TRP A 116 -2.03 -1.57 -14.21
C TRP A 116 -0.61 -2.00 -13.81
N THR A 117 -0.54 -2.45 -12.57
CA THR A 117 0.62 -2.92 -11.82
C THR A 117 0.46 -4.38 -11.36
N GLY A 118 -0.73 -4.95 -11.55
CA GLY A 118 -0.97 -6.38 -11.62
C GLY A 118 -0.59 -6.97 -12.97
N ASP A 119 -0.84 -8.28 -13.13
CA ASP A 119 -0.46 -9.01 -14.33
C ASP A 119 -1.20 -8.43 -15.57
N PRO A 120 -0.48 -7.86 -16.56
CA PRO A 120 -1.10 -7.22 -17.72
C PRO A 120 -1.71 -8.23 -18.69
N THR A 121 -1.50 -9.53 -18.51
CA THR A 121 -2.08 -10.58 -19.37
C THR A 121 -3.55 -10.86 -19.04
N TRP A 122 -4.00 -10.57 -17.81
CA TRP A 122 -5.36 -10.91 -17.35
C TRP A 122 -6.45 -10.14 -18.12
N PRO A 123 -7.46 -10.81 -18.68
CA PRO A 123 -8.51 -10.14 -19.47
C PRO A 123 -9.44 -9.29 -18.58
N GLU A 124 -9.61 -8.02 -18.97
CA GLU A 124 -10.35 -7.00 -18.23
C GLU A 124 -11.83 -7.36 -18.03
N HIS A 125 -12.37 -7.01 -16.86
CA HIS A 125 -13.76 -7.26 -16.44
C HIS A 125 -14.18 -8.75 -16.41
N THR A 126 -13.25 -9.68 -16.54
CA THR A 126 -13.52 -11.12 -16.32
C THR A 126 -13.34 -11.51 -14.85
N SER A 127 -13.61 -12.77 -14.54
CA SER A 127 -13.19 -13.44 -13.30
C SER A 127 -11.67 -13.36 -13.05
N TYR A 128 -10.86 -13.45 -14.12
CA TYR A 128 -9.41 -13.31 -14.06
C TYR A 128 -8.93 -11.88 -13.75
N ASP A 129 -9.82 -10.88 -13.77
CA ASP A 129 -9.51 -9.52 -13.36
C ASP A 129 -9.67 -9.39 -11.83
N ILE A 130 -8.87 -10.17 -11.10
CA ILE A 130 -9.05 -10.45 -9.66
C ILE A 130 -8.85 -9.19 -8.79
N PHE A 131 -8.29 -8.12 -9.34
CA PHE A 131 -8.06 -6.86 -8.65
C PHE A 131 -9.09 -5.78 -9.04
N LYS A 132 -10.10 -6.06 -9.88
CA LYS A 132 -11.00 -5.04 -10.46
C LYS A 132 -11.72 -4.13 -9.46
N PHE A 133 -11.91 -4.58 -8.23
CA PHE A 133 -12.55 -3.84 -7.13
C PHE A 133 -11.56 -3.13 -6.17
N ASN A 134 -10.24 -3.22 -6.42
CA ASN A 134 -9.23 -2.58 -5.57
C ASN A 134 -9.01 -1.10 -5.95
N PRO A 135 -8.59 -0.25 -5.00
CA PRO A 135 -8.51 1.21 -5.18
C PRO A 135 -7.87 1.70 -6.47
N TRP A 136 -6.74 1.11 -6.88
CA TRP A 136 -6.01 1.56 -8.07
C TRP A 136 -6.80 1.41 -9.38
N ARG A 137 -7.84 0.59 -9.42
CA ARG A 137 -8.66 0.40 -10.64
C ARG A 137 -9.54 1.60 -10.96
N ALA A 138 -9.74 2.48 -9.97
CA ALA A 138 -10.31 3.81 -10.16
C ALA A 138 -9.68 4.79 -9.14
N PRO A 139 -8.47 5.32 -9.42
CA PRO A 139 -7.67 6.04 -8.42
C PRO A 139 -8.39 7.27 -7.86
N GLY A 140 -8.42 7.36 -6.53
CA GLY A 140 -9.12 8.42 -5.81
C GLY A 140 -10.63 8.21 -5.64
N LYS A 141 -11.20 7.12 -6.15
CA LYS A 141 -12.64 6.81 -6.07
C LYS A 141 -12.99 5.83 -4.94
N ALA A 142 -12.02 5.07 -4.43
CA ALA A 142 -12.18 4.32 -3.19
C ALA A 142 -12.43 5.28 -2.01
N PRO A 143 -13.35 4.94 -1.09
CA PRO A 143 -13.47 5.64 0.19
C PRO A 143 -12.21 5.44 1.03
N VAL A 144 -12.10 6.22 2.11
CA VAL A 144 -11.09 6.06 3.17
C VAL A 144 -11.78 6.26 4.51
N PHE A 145 -11.27 5.64 5.58
CA PHE A 145 -11.75 5.95 6.93
C PHE A 145 -11.40 7.38 7.35
N ASP A 146 -10.21 7.85 6.95
CA ASP A 146 -9.68 9.16 7.29
C ASP A 146 -8.64 9.58 6.23
N SER A 147 -8.61 10.84 5.82
CA SER A 147 -7.68 11.33 4.79
C SER A 147 -6.21 11.40 5.23
N CYS A 148 -5.95 11.24 6.53
CA CYS A 148 -4.63 11.04 7.13
C CYS A 148 -4.45 9.61 7.66
N GLY A 149 -5.33 8.67 7.29
CA GLY A 149 -5.25 7.23 7.60
C GLY A 149 -5.84 6.86 8.97
N MET A 150 -6.12 5.56 9.16
CA MET A 150 -6.47 4.97 10.45
C MET A 150 -5.30 4.14 10.98
N ALA A 151 -5.03 4.24 12.27
CA ALA A 151 -4.04 3.44 12.98
C ALA A 151 -4.36 1.93 12.90
N GLY A 152 -3.49 1.17 12.23
CA GLY A 152 -3.65 -0.26 11.91
C GLY A 152 -4.69 -0.56 10.82
N GLY A 153 -5.22 0.49 10.17
CA GLY A 153 -6.12 0.37 9.02
C GLY A 153 -7.53 -0.21 9.28
N ARG A 154 -7.88 -0.54 10.53
CA ARG A 154 -9.20 -1.05 10.95
C ARG A 154 -9.40 -0.91 12.48
N TRP A 155 -10.57 -1.26 13.00
CA TRP A 155 -10.92 -1.06 14.41
C TRP A 155 -10.26 -2.02 15.42
N THR A 156 -9.85 -3.22 15.00
CA THR A 156 -9.25 -4.25 15.87
C THR A 156 -8.13 -4.97 15.11
N GLU A 157 -7.19 -5.62 15.80
CA GLU A 157 -6.09 -6.30 15.11
C GLU A 157 -6.58 -7.40 14.14
N ALA A 158 -5.93 -7.54 12.98
CA ALA A 158 -6.11 -8.68 12.08
C ALA A 158 -4.80 -9.08 11.38
N PHE A 159 -4.88 -10.23 10.71
CA PHE A 159 -3.94 -10.69 9.71
C PHE A 159 -3.75 -9.67 8.55
N ASN A 160 -2.69 -9.83 7.75
CA ASN A 160 -2.16 -8.86 6.79
C ASN A 160 -1.67 -7.57 7.46
N ALA A 161 -0.95 -7.76 8.58
CA ALA A 161 -0.31 -6.73 9.38
C ALA A 161 -1.20 -5.50 9.71
N ALA A 162 -2.50 -5.75 9.87
CA ALA A 162 -3.50 -4.79 10.32
C ALA A 162 -3.43 -4.65 11.84
N ALA A 163 -2.33 -4.03 12.31
CA ALA A 163 -1.97 -3.88 13.71
C ALA A 163 -1.43 -2.46 14.00
N PHE A 164 -1.50 -2.05 15.27
CA PHE A 164 -0.92 -0.80 15.75
C PHE A 164 -0.59 -0.90 17.24
N ASN A 165 0.65 -0.67 17.62
CA ASN A 165 1.03 -0.64 19.03
C ASN A 165 0.58 0.70 19.64
N THR A 166 -0.09 0.63 20.79
CA THR A 166 -0.56 1.84 21.48
C THR A 166 0.61 2.67 21.99
N THR A 167 0.60 3.97 21.69
CA THR A 167 1.57 4.97 22.16
C THR A 167 0.86 6.04 22.99
N SER A 168 1.59 7.07 23.41
CA SER A 168 0.99 8.28 24.00
C SER A 168 0.22 9.15 22.99
N PHE A 169 0.33 8.86 21.68
CA PHE A 169 -0.27 9.65 20.60
C PHE A 169 -1.48 9.00 19.92
N ALA A 170 -1.48 7.67 19.78
CA ALA A 170 -2.54 6.92 19.10
C ALA A 170 -2.63 5.45 19.56
N LYS A 171 -3.74 4.80 19.25
CA LYS A 171 -3.96 3.34 19.36
C LYS A 171 -4.69 2.81 18.12
N MET A 172 -4.77 1.48 18.02
CA MET A 172 -5.55 0.77 16.99
C MET A 172 -6.95 1.39 16.78
N GLY A 173 -7.30 1.67 15.52
CA GLY A 173 -8.59 2.24 15.12
C GLY A 173 -8.70 3.77 15.24
N ASP A 174 -7.73 4.48 15.81
CA ASP A 174 -7.77 5.95 15.86
C ASP A 174 -7.65 6.57 14.45
N LEU A 175 -8.42 7.64 14.20
CA LEU A 175 -8.43 8.37 12.93
C LEU A 175 -7.39 9.49 12.93
N GLY A 176 -6.58 9.57 11.87
CA GLY A 176 -5.44 10.48 11.75
C GLY A 176 -5.82 11.95 11.93
N THR A 177 -6.87 12.44 11.27
CA THR A 177 -7.31 13.85 11.43
C THR A 177 -7.87 14.16 12.82
N ALA A 178 -8.28 13.15 13.59
CA ALA A 178 -8.85 13.32 14.92
C ALA A 178 -7.81 13.31 16.05
N VAL A 179 -6.80 12.43 15.99
CA VAL A 179 -5.80 12.28 17.07
C VAL A 179 -4.46 12.95 16.77
N LEU A 180 -4.05 13.03 15.50
CA LEU A 180 -2.73 13.52 15.13
C LEU A 180 -2.69 15.05 15.04
N LYS A 181 -2.15 15.65 16.10
CA LYS A 181 -1.91 17.10 16.20
C LYS A 181 -0.93 17.58 15.11
N PRO A 182 -1.00 18.87 14.72
CA PRO A 182 -0.01 19.47 13.84
C PRO A 182 1.42 19.26 14.34
N ARG A 183 2.31 18.80 13.44
CA ARG A 183 3.73 18.55 13.74
C ARG A 183 4.58 19.61 13.03
N PRO A 184 5.25 20.53 13.74
CA PRO A 184 6.07 21.55 13.10
C PRO A 184 7.24 20.92 12.32
N THR A 185 7.13 20.87 10.99
CA THR A 185 8.17 20.27 10.12
C THR A 185 9.27 21.26 9.74
N GLY A 186 9.04 22.56 9.91
CA GLY A 186 9.87 23.62 9.34
C GLY A 186 9.90 23.64 7.80
N THR A 187 9.03 22.87 7.13
CA THR A 187 9.03 22.73 5.68
C THR A 187 8.29 23.89 5.02
N VAL A 188 9.03 24.68 4.25
CA VAL A 188 8.53 25.85 3.52
C VAL A 188 8.63 25.59 2.02
N TRP A 189 7.52 25.72 1.29
CA TRP A 189 7.44 25.55 -0.16
C TRP A 189 7.05 26.86 -0.84
N LYS A 190 7.75 27.23 -1.91
CA LYS A 190 7.52 28.49 -2.64
C LYS A 190 6.51 28.32 -3.76
N ARG A 191 5.49 29.18 -3.81
CA ARG A 191 4.48 29.19 -4.88
C ARG A 191 5.11 29.33 -6.26
N GLY A 192 4.64 28.52 -7.22
CA GLY A 192 5.16 28.47 -8.58
C GLY A 192 6.54 27.80 -8.72
N GLY A 193 7.16 27.39 -7.62
CA GLY A 193 8.39 26.62 -7.61
C GLY A 193 8.15 25.11 -7.65
N THR A 194 9.20 24.37 -7.33
CA THR A 194 9.17 22.92 -7.13
C THR A 194 9.47 22.57 -5.68
N ALA A 195 8.95 21.43 -5.23
CA ALA A 195 9.24 20.87 -3.93
C ALA A 195 9.56 19.37 -4.04
N LYS A 196 10.40 18.88 -3.13
CA LYS A 196 10.72 17.45 -3.03
C LYS A 196 9.84 16.77 -2.00
N THR A 197 9.42 15.56 -2.32
CA THR A 197 8.65 14.68 -1.45
C THR A 197 9.30 13.30 -1.47
N ARG A 198 9.26 12.58 -0.35
CA ARG A 198 9.72 11.19 -0.29
C ARG A 198 8.71 10.32 0.40
N TRP A 199 8.54 9.12 -0.13
CA TRP A 199 7.84 8.04 0.53
C TRP A 199 8.72 6.78 0.51
N GLN A 200 8.44 5.84 1.40
CA GLN A 200 9.14 4.57 1.47
C GLN A 200 8.14 3.43 1.44
N LEU A 201 8.51 2.42 0.65
CA LEU A 201 7.82 1.15 0.49
C LEU A 201 8.48 0.17 1.48
N THR A 202 7.73 -0.36 2.45
CA THR A 202 8.19 -1.58 3.15
C THR A 202 7.79 -2.79 2.31
N ALA A 203 6.57 -2.75 1.74
CA ALA A 203 6.03 -3.79 0.90
C ALA A 203 5.27 -3.30 -0.32
N ASN A 204 5.21 -4.12 -1.36
CA ASN A 204 4.71 -3.71 -2.65
C ASN A 204 3.29 -4.23 -2.99
N HIS A 205 2.27 -3.38 -2.93
CA HIS A 205 0.92 -3.71 -3.44
C HIS A 205 0.65 -3.20 -4.87
N GLY A 206 1.70 -2.89 -5.63
CA GLY A 206 1.59 -2.21 -6.91
C GLY A 206 0.94 -0.84 -6.72
N GLY A 207 -0.10 -0.55 -7.48
CA GLY A 207 -0.89 0.66 -7.40
C GLY A 207 -0.17 1.92 -7.85
N GLY A 208 -0.63 3.06 -7.32
CA GLY A 208 -0.01 4.35 -7.59
C GLY A 208 -0.50 5.43 -6.64
N TYR A 209 0.23 6.53 -6.59
CA TYR A 209 0.14 7.52 -5.52
C TYR A 209 0.06 8.95 -6.05
N ILE A 210 -0.35 9.86 -5.16
CA ILE A 210 -0.52 11.28 -5.44
C ILE A 210 -0.22 12.12 -4.19
N TYR A 211 0.27 13.34 -4.42
CA TYR A 211 0.42 14.37 -3.39
C TYR A 211 -0.63 15.47 -3.56
N ARG A 212 -1.20 15.95 -2.45
CA ARG A 212 -2.36 16.84 -2.45
C ARG A 212 -2.28 17.84 -1.30
N LEU A 213 -2.85 19.04 -1.46
CA LEU A 213 -2.86 20.07 -0.41
C LEU A 213 -4.28 20.41 0.08
N CYS A 214 -4.41 20.60 1.38
CA CYS A 214 -5.59 21.19 2.03
C CYS A 214 -5.12 22.30 2.99
N PRO A 215 -5.74 23.50 3.03
CA PRO A 215 -5.37 24.53 4.00
C PRO A 215 -5.56 24.03 5.43
N ALA A 216 -4.58 24.24 6.32
CA ALA A 216 -4.54 23.57 7.63
C ALA A 216 -5.70 23.94 8.57
N GLY A 217 -6.33 25.11 8.37
CA GLY A 217 -7.54 25.53 9.09
C GLY A 217 -8.87 25.02 8.50
N SER A 218 -8.83 24.18 7.46
CA SER A 218 -10.02 23.56 6.86
C SER A 218 -10.36 22.21 7.52
N VAL A 219 -11.56 21.71 7.27
CA VAL A 219 -11.87 20.29 7.56
C VAL A 219 -11.00 19.43 6.64
N LEU A 220 -10.05 18.72 7.24
CA LEU A 220 -9.15 17.80 6.54
C LEU A 220 -9.95 16.57 6.12
N ASN A 221 -10.37 16.53 4.86
CA ASN A 221 -11.06 15.39 4.26
C ASN A 221 -10.71 15.28 2.78
N GLU A 222 -11.09 14.16 2.14
CA GLU A 222 -10.86 13.95 0.71
C GLU A 222 -11.39 15.09 -0.15
N ALA A 223 -12.60 15.61 0.14
CA ALA A 223 -13.16 16.73 -0.60
C ALA A 223 -12.37 18.04 -0.48
N CYS A 224 -11.51 18.20 0.54
CA CYS A 224 -10.54 19.28 0.62
C CYS A 224 -9.30 18.97 -0.25
N PHE A 225 -8.66 17.82 -0.04
CA PHE A 225 -7.42 17.44 -0.73
C PHE A 225 -7.59 17.33 -2.25
N GLN A 226 -8.73 16.80 -2.71
CA GLN A 226 -9.02 16.66 -4.15
C GLN A 226 -9.15 18.00 -4.89
N LYS A 227 -9.30 19.14 -4.18
CA LYS A 227 -9.27 20.48 -4.80
C LYS A 227 -7.87 20.93 -5.23
N THR A 228 -6.83 20.38 -4.60
CA THR A 228 -5.43 20.76 -4.86
C THR A 228 -4.56 19.53 -5.03
N GLN A 229 -4.84 18.74 -6.07
CA GLN A 229 -3.91 17.72 -6.54
C GLN A 229 -2.64 18.39 -7.09
N LEU A 230 -1.47 17.92 -6.65
CA LEU A 230 -0.19 18.43 -7.15
C LEU A 230 0.19 17.71 -8.45
N ARG A 231 0.83 18.46 -9.36
CA ARG A 231 1.39 17.90 -10.59
C ARG A 231 2.87 17.59 -10.40
N TRP A 232 3.35 16.56 -11.07
CA TRP A 232 4.78 16.22 -11.08
C TRP A 232 5.60 17.26 -11.84
N ALA A 233 6.81 17.52 -11.37
CA ALA A 233 7.77 18.44 -11.98
C ALA A 233 8.85 17.71 -12.80
N THR A 234 9.01 16.41 -12.61
CA THR A 234 10.01 15.54 -13.26
C THR A 234 9.33 14.31 -13.85
N SER A 235 9.83 13.80 -14.98
CA SER A 235 9.42 12.51 -15.56
C SER A 235 10.21 11.32 -14.97
N THR A 236 10.78 11.50 -13.77
CA THR A 236 11.63 10.52 -13.10
C THR A 236 11.40 10.54 -11.59
N HIS A 237 11.58 9.37 -10.98
CA HIS A 237 11.84 9.18 -9.57
C HIS A 237 13.35 9.23 -9.31
N VAL A 238 13.76 9.51 -8.08
CA VAL A 238 15.11 9.23 -7.58
C VAL A 238 15.01 8.27 -6.40
N LEU A 239 15.57 7.07 -6.53
CA LEU A 239 15.75 6.20 -5.37
C LEU A 239 16.90 6.73 -4.53
N ARG A 240 16.60 7.06 -3.28
CA ARG A 240 17.54 7.61 -2.31
C ARG A 240 18.02 6.49 -1.40
N PHE A 241 19.29 6.14 -1.47
CA PHE A 241 19.92 5.11 -0.63
C PHE A 241 20.68 5.76 0.53
N ALA A 242 20.93 5.02 1.61
CA ALA A 242 21.73 5.53 2.75
C ALA A 242 23.16 6.02 2.36
N SER A 243 23.64 5.67 1.16
CA SER A 243 24.82 6.27 0.55
C SER A 243 24.42 6.90 -0.79
N ALA A 244 24.54 8.22 -0.90
CA ALA A 244 24.14 8.98 -2.08
C ALA A 244 24.89 8.59 -3.38
N SER A 245 26.04 7.91 -3.28
CA SER A 245 26.75 7.33 -4.44
C SER A 245 26.01 6.13 -5.06
N ARG A 246 24.98 5.62 -4.39
CA ARG A 246 24.08 4.57 -4.89
C ARG A 246 22.74 5.13 -5.38
N ASP A 247 22.48 6.44 -5.30
CA ASP A 247 21.20 7.02 -5.73
C ASP A 247 20.94 6.71 -7.22
N MET A 248 19.72 6.27 -7.55
CA MET A 248 19.34 5.82 -8.90
C MET A 248 18.20 6.66 -9.45
N LEU A 249 18.31 7.05 -10.73
CA LEU A 249 17.21 7.66 -11.48
C LEU A 249 16.40 6.59 -12.21
N ILE A 250 15.08 6.63 -12.07
CA ILE A 250 14.15 5.72 -12.73
C ILE A 250 13.09 6.55 -13.46
N ASN A 251 12.73 6.16 -14.67
CA ASN A 251 11.65 6.82 -15.42
C ASN A 251 10.31 6.64 -14.67
N ALA A 252 9.56 7.72 -14.53
CA ALA A 252 8.25 7.69 -13.89
C ALA A 252 7.13 7.53 -14.93
N THR A 253 6.08 6.80 -14.56
CA THR A 253 4.86 6.65 -15.37
C THR A 253 3.74 7.44 -14.73
N ASP A 254 3.36 8.54 -15.38
CA ASP A 254 2.24 9.40 -14.95
C ASP A 254 0.95 9.02 -15.68
N VAL A 255 -0.14 8.91 -14.93
CA VAL A 255 -1.47 8.66 -15.48
C VAL A 255 -1.96 9.95 -16.15
N THR A 256 -1.95 9.95 -17.48
CA THR A 256 -2.27 11.11 -18.32
C THR A 256 -3.55 10.95 -19.13
N ARG A 257 -4.15 9.75 -19.10
CA ARG A 257 -5.47 9.42 -19.64
C ARG A 257 -6.16 8.34 -18.78
N GLY A 258 -7.49 8.25 -18.85
CA GLY A 258 -8.28 7.42 -17.93
C GLY A 258 -8.52 8.08 -16.57
N GLY A 259 -9.35 7.46 -15.73
CA GLY A 259 -9.94 8.06 -14.53
C GLY A 259 -9.05 8.26 -13.31
N GLY A 260 -7.73 8.14 -13.47
CA GLY A 260 -6.72 8.39 -12.45
C GLY A 260 -5.79 9.55 -12.80
N LEU A 261 -6.25 10.58 -13.52
CA LEU A 261 -5.39 11.67 -14.00
C LEU A 261 -4.54 12.31 -12.88
N GLY A 262 -3.26 12.55 -13.16
CA GLY A 262 -2.33 13.20 -12.24
C GLY A 262 -1.70 12.28 -11.20
N TRP A 263 -2.13 11.03 -11.10
CA TRP A 263 -1.48 10.01 -10.28
C TRP A 263 -0.18 9.52 -10.93
N ARG A 264 0.73 9.00 -10.10
CA ARG A 264 2.00 8.40 -10.51
C ARG A 264 2.02 6.94 -10.11
N LEU A 265 2.36 6.10 -11.05
CA LEU A 265 2.43 4.65 -10.88
C LEU A 265 3.57 4.28 -9.92
N ASN A 266 3.37 3.26 -9.09
CA ASN A 266 4.42 2.71 -8.23
C ASN A 266 5.48 2.01 -9.11
N PRO A 267 6.75 2.47 -9.14
CA PRO A 267 7.75 2.01 -10.11
C PRO A 267 8.31 0.61 -9.85
N PHE A 268 7.78 -0.12 -8.86
CA PHE A 268 8.17 -1.50 -8.56
C PHE A 268 7.02 -2.46 -8.91
N PRO A 269 7.25 -3.52 -9.69
CA PRO A 269 6.26 -4.55 -9.90
C PRO A 269 6.17 -5.42 -8.65
N ASP A 270 4.99 -5.96 -8.34
CA ASP A 270 4.92 -6.98 -7.28
C ASP A 270 5.53 -8.27 -7.81
N VAL A 271 6.61 -8.71 -7.18
CA VAL A 271 7.34 -9.93 -7.54
C VAL A 271 6.84 -11.16 -6.77
N ARG A 272 5.74 -11.03 -6.00
CA ARG A 272 5.08 -12.16 -5.33
C ARG A 272 4.62 -13.22 -6.33
N LYS A 273 4.66 -14.47 -5.88
CA LYS A 273 4.27 -15.66 -6.64
C LYS A 273 2.86 -16.17 -6.29
N ASP A 274 2.24 -15.54 -5.30
CA ASP A 274 0.92 -15.87 -4.78
C ASP A 274 0.15 -14.54 -4.70
N PRO A 275 -0.82 -14.27 -5.61
CA PRO A 275 -1.46 -12.97 -5.73
C PRO A 275 -2.64 -12.76 -4.76
N CYS A 276 -2.99 -13.76 -3.94
CA CYS A 276 -4.10 -13.73 -2.99
C CYS A 276 -3.65 -14.18 -1.60
N ASP A 277 -4.21 -13.57 -0.54
CA ASP A 277 -3.98 -13.97 0.85
C ASP A 277 -5.15 -14.81 1.34
N TYR A 278 -5.18 -16.11 0.97
CA TYR A 278 -6.31 -16.98 1.28
C TYR A 278 -6.31 -17.43 2.76
N ASN A 279 -7.26 -16.91 3.54
CA ASN A 279 -7.42 -17.26 4.95
C ASN A 279 -8.24 -18.56 5.14
N VAL A 280 -7.54 -19.70 5.18
CA VAL A 280 -8.12 -21.04 5.45
C VAL A 280 -8.67 -21.22 6.88
N THR A 281 -8.39 -20.29 7.81
CA THR A 281 -8.36 -20.62 9.25
C THR A 281 -9.60 -20.27 10.06
N LEU A 282 -10.55 -19.50 9.50
CA LEU A 282 -11.78 -19.13 10.22
C LEU A 282 -12.93 -20.15 10.05
N HIS A 283 -12.85 -21.09 9.11
CA HIS A 283 -13.94 -22.05 8.86
C HIS A 283 -13.57 -23.55 8.79
N ASP A 284 -12.43 -23.95 8.19
CA ASP A 284 -12.32 -25.33 7.65
C ASP A 284 -11.52 -26.35 8.48
N GLY A 285 -10.89 -25.92 9.58
CA GLY A 285 -10.12 -26.78 10.48
C GLY A 285 -8.87 -27.41 9.82
N PRO A 286 -8.22 -28.39 10.47
CA PRO A 286 -6.95 -28.98 10.00
C PRO A 286 -7.13 -29.91 8.79
N GLY A 287 -8.29 -29.86 8.15
CA GLY A 287 -8.73 -30.89 7.23
C GLY A 287 -8.48 -30.59 5.78
N HIS A 288 -8.66 -29.36 5.27
CA HIS A 288 -9.17 -29.18 3.88
C HIS A 288 -8.49 -28.08 2.98
N HIS A 289 -8.20 -28.46 1.71
CA HIS A 289 -7.41 -27.86 0.57
C HIS A 289 -6.00 -28.40 0.12
N CYS A 290 -5.98 -29.04 -1.07
CA CYS A 290 -4.79 -29.47 -1.84
C CYS A 290 -3.91 -30.64 -1.28
N ALA A 291 -4.54 -31.78 -0.96
CA ALA A 291 -3.97 -33.07 -0.51
C ALA A 291 -3.24 -33.06 0.85
N TRP A 292 -2.50 -31.99 1.15
CA TRP A 292 -2.07 -31.65 2.51
C TRP A 292 -3.23 -31.13 3.36
N MET A 293 -4.31 -30.76 2.69
CA MET A 293 -5.63 -30.57 3.25
C MET A 293 -6.62 -31.17 2.17
N HIS A 294 -7.65 -31.96 2.51
CA HIS A 294 -8.58 -32.66 1.58
C HIS A 294 -9.61 -31.70 0.90
N CYS A 295 -10.92 -32.00 0.78
CA CYS A 295 -11.99 -30.98 0.96
C CYS A 295 -13.37 -31.63 1.27
N PRO A 296 -14.26 -31.09 2.14
CA PRO A 296 -15.59 -31.64 2.37
C PRO A 296 -16.64 -30.75 1.69
N GLY A 297 -16.42 -30.42 0.42
CA GLY A 297 -17.22 -29.46 -0.34
C GLY A 297 -16.68 -29.16 -1.74
N CYS A 298 -15.35 -29.10 -1.90
CA CYS A 298 -14.73 -28.88 -3.22
C CYS A 298 -14.59 -30.19 -4.00
N GLY A 299 -15.73 -30.63 -4.54
CA GLY A 299 -15.81 -31.51 -5.69
C GLY A 299 -16.31 -30.76 -6.93
N PRO A 300 -16.28 -31.39 -8.12
CA PRO A 300 -16.92 -30.85 -9.32
C PRO A 300 -18.36 -30.38 -9.03
N PRO A 301 -18.78 -29.20 -9.51
CA PRO A 301 -18.12 -28.37 -10.53
C PRO A 301 -17.11 -27.32 -9.99
N LEU A 302 -16.84 -27.28 -8.68
CA LEU A 302 -16.26 -26.13 -7.98
C LEU A 302 -14.71 -26.16 -7.93
N PHE A 303 -14.06 -26.40 -9.07
CA PHE A 303 -12.61 -26.24 -9.21
C PHE A 303 -12.31 -24.74 -9.41
N ALA A 304 -11.89 -24.03 -8.35
CA ALA A 304 -11.92 -22.56 -8.29
C ALA A 304 -13.33 -22.02 -8.60
N ALA A 305 -14.23 -22.13 -7.60
CA ALA A 305 -15.68 -21.92 -7.70
C ALA A 305 -16.15 -20.60 -8.37
N ASP A 306 -15.31 -19.59 -8.39
CA ASP A 306 -15.53 -18.25 -8.91
C ASP A 306 -14.36 -17.76 -9.80
N GLU A 307 -13.47 -18.68 -10.21
CA GLU A 307 -12.25 -18.42 -11.01
C GLU A 307 -11.30 -17.37 -10.39
N SER A 308 -11.46 -17.07 -9.09
CA SER A 308 -10.94 -15.85 -8.49
C SER A 308 -9.46 -15.90 -8.08
N CYS A 309 -8.96 -16.99 -7.48
CA CYS A 309 -7.53 -17.09 -7.17
C CYS A 309 -6.80 -18.05 -8.11
N PRO A 310 -5.88 -17.57 -8.97
CA PRO A 310 -4.87 -18.43 -9.59
C PRO A 310 -3.86 -18.81 -8.50
N ASP A 311 -4.13 -19.92 -7.82
CA ASP A 311 -3.32 -20.44 -6.71
C ASP A 311 -2.32 -21.51 -7.16
N ILE A 312 -1.59 -22.10 -6.23
CA ILE A 312 -0.60 -23.15 -6.48
C ILE A 312 -1.21 -24.49 -6.94
N CYS A 313 -2.54 -24.64 -6.88
CA CYS A 313 -3.31 -25.83 -7.22
C CYS A 313 -3.96 -25.71 -8.61
N SER A 314 -4.22 -24.49 -9.09
CA SER A 314 -4.68 -24.18 -10.47
C SER A 314 -3.86 -24.88 -11.56
N LYS A 315 -2.52 -24.90 -11.45
CA LYS A 315 -1.56 -25.55 -12.38
C LYS A 315 -1.89 -27.00 -12.77
N HIS A 316 -2.72 -27.71 -12.00
CA HIS A 316 -3.14 -29.08 -12.27
C HIS A 316 -4.34 -29.19 -13.22
N TYR A 317 -4.95 -28.07 -13.61
CA TYR A 317 -6.16 -28.00 -14.42
C TYR A 317 -5.90 -27.28 -15.75
N PRO A 318 -6.04 -27.95 -16.92
CA PRO A 318 -5.86 -27.30 -18.21
C PRO A 318 -6.91 -26.19 -18.44
N GLY A 319 -6.45 -24.95 -18.62
CA GLY A 319 -7.31 -23.79 -18.90
C GLY A 319 -7.32 -22.71 -17.82
N THR A 320 -6.82 -23.00 -16.61
CA THR A 320 -6.65 -21.98 -15.55
C THR A 320 -5.25 -21.34 -15.61
N PRO A 321 -5.08 -20.05 -15.28
CA PRO A 321 -3.76 -19.42 -15.16
C PRO A 321 -2.95 -20.05 -14.03
N ASP A 322 -1.67 -20.36 -14.27
CA ASP A 322 -0.74 -20.77 -13.20
C ASP A 322 -0.32 -19.53 -12.40
N GLY A 323 -0.72 -19.47 -11.13
CA GLY A 323 -0.41 -18.34 -10.23
C GLY A 323 1.08 -18.11 -10.00
N ARG A 324 1.94 -19.12 -10.20
CA ARG A 324 3.34 -19.13 -9.75
C ARG A 324 4.27 -18.13 -10.43
N THR A 325 3.88 -17.60 -11.58
CA THR A 325 4.66 -16.64 -12.36
C THR A 325 3.74 -15.60 -12.99
N PRO A 326 3.27 -14.59 -12.22
CA PRO A 326 2.64 -13.43 -12.83
C PRO A 326 3.63 -12.78 -13.80
N SER A 327 3.13 -12.36 -14.95
CA SER A 327 3.91 -11.55 -15.87
C SER A 327 4.13 -10.19 -15.23
N LEU A 328 5.38 -9.83 -14.95
CA LEU A 328 5.68 -8.51 -14.39
C LEU A 328 5.22 -7.43 -15.40
N PRO A 329 4.41 -6.44 -14.99
CA PRO A 329 3.91 -5.39 -15.90
C PRO A 329 5.03 -4.52 -16.47
N PHE A 330 6.15 -4.44 -15.77
CA PHE A 330 7.38 -3.73 -16.14
C PHE A 330 8.55 -4.38 -15.38
N PRO A 331 9.81 -4.22 -15.83
CA PRO A 331 10.96 -4.78 -15.13
C PRO A 331 11.14 -4.18 -13.73
N ASP A 332 11.55 -5.00 -12.77
CA ASP A 332 12.07 -4.51 -11.48
C ASP A 332 13.33 -3.65 -11.74
N PRO A 333 13.34 -2.36 -11.35
CA PRO A 333 14.46 -1.47 -11.60
C PRO A 333 15.66 -1.69 -10.67
N VAL A 334 15.51 -2.46 -9.57
CA VAL A 334 16.58 -2.76 -8.59
C VAL A 334 16.62 -4.23 -8.14
N PRO A 335 16.72 -5.22 -9.07
CA PRO A 335 16.54 -6.63 -8.75
C PRO A 335 17.38 -7.13 -7.58
N GLY A 336 16.73 -7.79 -6.62
CA GLY A 336 17.37 -8.35 -5.42
C GLY A 336 17.76 -7.30 -4.36
N THR A 337 17.29 -6.07 -4.48
CA THR A 337 17.45 -5.03 -3.45
C THR A 337 16.28 -5.05 -2.47
N ASP A 338 16.58 -5.10 -1.17
CA ASP A 338 15.60 -4.92 -0.09
C ASP A 338 14.88 -3.57 -0.25
N THR A 339 13.54 -3.56 -0.24
CA THR A 339 12.68 -2.36 -0.32
C THR A 339 12.97 -1.38 0.82
N HIS A 340 13.43 -1.88 1.97
CA HIS A 340 13.87 -1.07 3.12
C HIS A 340 15.21 -0.36 2.90
N ALA A 341 15.92 -0.62 1.79
CA ALA A 341 17.24 -0.04 1.50
C ALA A 341 17.18 1.33 0.80
N PHE A 342 16.03 1.73 0.25
CA PHE A 342 15.84 3.04 -0.41
C PHE A 342 14.51 3.70 -0.05
N SER A 343 14.41 5.01 -0.33
CA SER A 343 13.14 5.73 -0.42
C SER A 343 12.94 6.31 -1.82
N VAL A 344 11.70 6.51 -2.23
CA VAL A 344 11.34 7.08 -3.53
C VAL A 344 11.18 8.58 -3.37
N GLU A 345 12.10 9.36 -3.96
CA GLU A 345 12.02 10.82 -4.04
C GLU A 345 11.39 11.25 -5.36
N ASP A 346 10.33 12.05 -5.26
CA ASP A 346 9.69 12.73 -6.38
C ASP A 346 9.82 14.24 -6.23
N THR A 347 9.61 14.97 -7.33
CA THR A 347 9.51 16.42 -7.32
C THR A 347 8.14 16.85 -7.84
N VAL A 348 7.45 17.68 -7.07
CA VAL A 348 6.12 18.23 -7.38
C VAL A 348 6.17 19.72 -7.70
N LEU A 349 5.25 20.19 -8.51
CA LEU A 349 5.01 21.61 -8.81
C LEU A 349 4.10 22.21 -7.74
N VAL A 350 4.55 23.30 -7.12
CA VAL A 350 3.74 24.07 -6.17
C VAL A 350 2.89 25.06 -6.97
N PRO A 351 1.54 25.03 -6.93
CA PRO A 351 0.72 25.94 -7.71
C PRO A 351 1.01 27.41 -7.34
N LYS A 352 1.09 28.28 -8.36
CA LYS A 352 1.48 29.69 -8.21
C LYS A 352 0.39 30.57 -7.58
N ASP A 353 -0.84 30.06 -7.63
CA ASP A 353 -2.12 30.70 -7.34
C ASP A 353 -2.71 30.28 -5.98
N LEU A 354 -2.00 29.45 -5.21
CA LEU A 354 -2.34 29.23 -3.81
C LEU A 354 -2.27 30.52 -3.00
N ALA A 355 -3.04 30.58 -1.91
CA ALA A 355 -2.82 31.59 -0.89
C ALA A 355 -1.53 31.24 -0.09
N PRO A 356 -0.76 32.22 0.39
CA PRO A 356 0.24 31.98 1.42
C PRO A 356 -0.41 31.44 2.72
N GLY A 357 0.33 30.63 3.47
CA GLY A 357 -0.06 30.19 4.81
C GLY A 357 0.18 28.70 5.06
N GLU A 358 -0.47 28.19 6.11
CA GLU A 358 -0.31 26.81 6.59
C GLU A 358 -1.20 25.83 5.82
N TYR A 359 -0.62 24.74 5.34
CA TYR A 359 -1.28 23.66 4.62
C TYR A 359 -0.90 22.31 5.20
N VAL A 360 -1.82 21.35 5.07
CA VAL A 360 -1.52 19.92 5.21
C VAL A 360 -1.25 19.37 3.82
N LEU A 361 -0.13 18.68 3.67
CA LEU A 361 0.22 17.82 2.56
C LEU A 361 -0.29 16.41 2.84
N SER A 362 -1.16 15.88 2.00
CA SER A 362 -1.56 14.47 1.99
C SER A 362 -0.79 13.73 0.90
N TRP A 363 -0.13 12.64 1.29
CA TRP A 363 0.22 11.54 0.40
C TRP A 363 -0.88 10.49 0.48
N ARG A 364 -1.38 10.03 -0.68
CA ARG A 364 -2.34 8.93 -0.81
C ARG A 364 -1.78 7.92 -1.81
N TRP A 365 -1.75 6.64 -1.46
CA TRP A 365 -1.41 5.53 -2.34
C TRP A 365 -2.59 4.56 -2.40
N ASP A 366 -3.14 4.40 -3.60
CA ASP A 366 -4.24 3.47 -3.89
C ASP A 366 -3.59 2.17 -4.39
N CYS A 367 -3.79 1.07 -3.66
CA CYS A 367 -3.22 -0.23 -3.99
C CYS A 367 -3.98 -0.93 -5.12
N GLU A 368 -3.28 -1.77 -5.88
CA GLU A 368 -3.94 -2.69 -6.83
C GLU A 368 -4.07 -4.09 -6.24
N HIS A 369 -3.07 -4.59 -5.51
CA HIS A 369 -3.06 -5.99 -5.06
C HIS A 369 -3.80 -6.21 -3.74
N SER A 370 -4.24 -5.15 -3.08
CA SER A 370 -5.07 -5.19 -1.87
C SER A 370 -6.14 -4.10 -1.94
N SER A 371 -7.24 -4.28 -1.20
CA SER A 371 -8.30 -3.28 -1.05
C SER A 371 -7.92 -2.14 -0.11
N GLN A 372 -6.66 -1.72 -0.14
CA GLN A 372 -6.04 -0.80 0.81
C GLN A 372 -5.76 0.57 0.21
N VAL A 373 -5.97 1.60 1.01
CA VAL A 373 -5.54 2.97 0.72
C VAL A 373 -4.61 3.44 1.83
N TRP A 374 -3.35 3.74 1.49
CA TRP A 374 -2.36 4.26 2.43
C TRP A 374 -2.41 5.77 2.45
N ASN A 375 -2.30 6.36 3.65
CA ASN A 375 -2.39 7.80 3.82
C ASN A 375 -1.32 8.31 4.77
N SER A 376 -0.76 9.47 4.46
CA SER A 376 0.11 10.21 5.38
C SER A 376 -0.13 11.69 5.23
N CYS A 377 -0.16 12.42 6.34
CA CYS A 377 -0.32 13.87 6.39
C CYS A 377 0.91 14.53 7.02
N ALA A 378 1.39 15.63 6.44
CA ALA A 378 2.44 16.48 7.01
C ALA A 378 2.03 17.96 6.96
N ASP A 379 2.44 18.74 7.95
CA ASP A 379 2.24 20.19 7.96
C ASP A 379 3.35 20.89 7.17
N ILE A 380 2.98 21.85 6.32
CA ILE A 380 3.91 22.68 5.54
C ILE A 380 3.42 24.13 5.47
N THR A 381 4.34 25.07 5.28
CA THR A 381 4.02 26.47 4.97
C THR A 381 4.20 26.74 3.47
N ILE A 382 3.24 27.42 2.85
CA ILE A 382 3.30 27.89 1.46
C ILE A 382 3.65 29.40 1.45
N GLU A 383 4.76 29.76 0.79
CA GLU A 383 5.32 31.13 0.70
C GLU A 383 5.25 31.79 -0.67
#